data_AF-A0A2G5KP77-F1
#
_entry.id   AF-A0A2G5KP77-F1
#
_cell.length_a   1.000
_cell.length_b   1.000
_cell.length_c   1.000
_cell.angle_alpha   90.00
_cell.angle_beta   90.00
_cell.angle_gamma   90.00
#
_symmetry.space_group_name_H-M   'P 1'
#
loop_
_entity.id
_entity.type
_entity.pdbx_description
1 polymer ?
#
loop_
_entity_poly.entity_id
_entity_poly.type
_entity_poly.pdbx_seq_one_letter_code
_entity_poly.pdbx_strand_id
1 'polypeptide(L)' 'MSVLDFTEISTSALPQAVMDAFTADFPSATLNKAYVNEEGQYKLEITNEDGSTAALYADAEGKWLEM' A
#
# COMPACT_ATOMS: atom_id res chain seq x y z
N MET A 1 20.51 -7.25 -13.54
CA MET A 1 19.10 -7.51 -13.87
C MET A 1 18.32 -6.61 -12.94
N SER A 2 17.73 -5.55 -13.47
CA SER A 2 17.11 -4.47 -12.70
C SER A 2 15.84 -5.00 -12.02
N VAL A 3 15.95 -5.24 -10.73
CA VAL A 3 14.83 -5.58 -9.85
C VAL A 3 14.15 -4.26 -9.52
N LEU A 4 12.85 -4.14 -9.81
CA LEU A 4 12.02 -3.11 -9.19
C LEU A 4 11.89 -3.50 -7.72
N ASP A 5 12.88 -3.11 -6.91
CA ASP A 5 12.99 -3.49 -5.51
C ASP A 5 11.95 -2.72 -4.69
N PHE A 6 10.76 -3.30 -4.59
CA PHE A 6 9.79 -2.91 -3.57
C PHE A 6 10.37 -3.30 -2.22
N THR A 7 10.85 -2.31 -1.48
CA THR A 7 11.38 -2.46 -0.13
C THR A 7 10.22 -2.61 0.83
N GLU A 8 10.16 -3.71 1.57
CA GLU A 8 9.16 -3.90 2.62
C GLU A 8 9.35 -2.82 3.69
N ILE A 9 8.29 -2.05 3.93
CA ILE A 9 8.26 -0.98 4.93
C ILE A 9 7.12 -1.22 5.91
N SER A 10 7.23 -0.63 7.09
CA SER A 10 6.11 -0.58 8.03
C SER A 10 5.03 0.36 7.52
N THR A 11 3.77 0.11 7.87
CA THR A 11 2.66 1.03 7.60
C THR A 11 2.91 2.43 8.16
N SER A 12 3.65 2.55 9.26
CA SER A 12 4.06 3.83 9.83
C SER A 12 4.98 4.66 8.94
N ALA A 13 5.60 4.05 7.91
CA ALA A 13 6.39 4.76 6.90
C ALA A 13 5.53 5.20 5.70
N LEU A 14 4.27 4.77 5.65
CA LEU A 14 3.31 5.32 4.69
C LEU A 14 3.01 6.78 5.08
N PRO A 15 2.89 7.66 4.07
CA PRO A 15 2.33 8.98 4.30
C PRO A 15 0.97 8.87 4.98
N GLN A 16 0.69 9.79 5.90
CA GLN A 16 -0.63 9.88 6.54
C GLN A 16 -1.77 9.88 5.51
N ALA A 17 -1.57 10.55 4.36
CA ALA A 17 -2.55 10.58 3.28
C ALA A 17 -2.88 9.18 2.72
N VAL A 18 -1.87 8.32 2.53
CA VAL A 18 -2.08 6.92 2.06
C VAL A 18 -2.81 6.11 3.12
N MET A 19 -2.43 6.29 4.39
CA MET A 19 -3.02 5.53 5.49
C MET A 19 -4.48 5.95 5.78
N ASP A 20 -4.77 7.23 5.63
CA ASP A 20 -6.12 7.79 5.76
C ASP A 20 -7.00 7.30 4.60
N ALA A 21 -6.51 7.37 3.36
CA ALA A 21 -7.17 6.79 2.20
C ALA A 21 -7.40 5.28 2.38
N PHE A 22 -6.41 4.54 2.88
CA PHE A 22 -6.55 3.10 3.15
C PHE A 22 -7.65 2.81 4.15
N THR A 23 -7.69 3.55 5.25
CA THR A 23 -8.69 3.38 6.31
C THR A 23 -10.09 3.81 5.83
N ALA A 24 -10.17 4.80 4.94
CA ALA A 24 -11.42 5.33 4.40
C ALA A 24 -12.04 4.42 3.31
N ASP A 25 -11.24 3.95 2.35
CA ASP A 25 -11.68 3.06 1.28
C ASP A 25 -11.79 1.60 1.75
N PHE A 26 -10.88 1.17 2.62
CA PHE A 26 -10.74 -0.23 3.05
C PHE A 26 -10.79 -0.39 4.59
N PRO A 27 -11.84 0.09 5.28
CA PRO A 27 -11.95 0.01 6.74
C PRO A 27 -12.02 -1.44 7.27
N SER A 28 -12.48 -2.37 6.44
CA SER A 28 -12.58 -3.80 6.75
C SER A 28 -11.40 -4.61 6.23
N ALA A 29 -10.45 -3.99 5.53
CA ALA A 29 -9.28 -4.71 5.06
C ALA A 29 -8.17 -4.70 6.12
N THR A 30 -7.54 -5.85 6.30
CA THR A 30 -6.36 -5.98 7.15
C THR A 30 -5.12 -5.75 6.31
N LEU A 31 -4.39 -4.68 6.58
CA LEU A 31 -3.09 -4.48 5.95
C LEU A 31 -2.09 -5.48 6.50
N ASN A 32 -1.61 -6.37 5.63
CA ASN A 32 -0.63 -7.39 5.99
C ASN A 32 0.79 -6.87 5.80
N LYS A 33 1.06 -6.29 4.62
CA LYS A 33 2.38 -5.79 4.27
C LYS A 33 2.30 -4.48 3.53
N ALA A 34 3.30 -3.63 3.72
CA ALA A 34 3.49 -2.44 2.93
C ALA A 34 4.90 -2.46 2.32
N TYR A 35 5.02 -1.90 1.13
CA TYR A 35 6.26 -1.81 0.40
C TYR A 35 6.38 -0.43 -0.24
N VAL A 36 7.60 0.01 -0.50
CA VAL A 36 7.89 1.27 -1.22
C VAL A 36 8.98 1.01 -2.24
N ASN A 37 8.88 1.64 -3.41
CA ASN A 37 9.95 1.64 -4.41
C ASN A 37 10.70 2.98 -4.45
N GLU A 38 11.81 3.02 -5.19
CA GLU A 38 12.60 4.24 -5.36
C GLU A 38 11.86 5.36 -6.14
N GLU A 39 10.78 5.02 -6.84
CA GLU A 39 9.92 5.97 -7.55
C GLU A 39 8.93 6.68 -6.62
N GLY A 40 8.89 6.32 -5.32
CA GLY A 40 7.95 6.88 -4.35
C GLY A 40 6.54 6.30 -4.45
N GLN A 41 6.41 5.11 -5.04
CA GLN A 41 5.18 4.33 -5.10
C GLN A 41 5.17 3.34 -3.94
N TYR A 42 4.08 3.36 -3.20
CA TYR A 42 3.78 2.53 -2.06
C TYR A 42 2.86 1.41 -2.49
N LYS A 43 3.26 0.15 -2.27
CA LYS A 43 2.41 -1.02 -2.50
C LYS A 43 1.93 -1.57 -1.15
N LEU A 44 0.63 -1.60 -0.92
CA LEU A 44 0.00 -2.12 0.28
C LEU A 44 -0.67 -3.45 -0.07
N GLU A 45 -0.21 -4.54 0.53
CA GLU A 45 -0.87 -5.85 0.47
C GLU A 45 -1.82 -6.00 1.66
N ILE A 46 -3.09 -6.11 1.33
CA ILE A 46 -4.20 -6.13 2.26
C ILE A 46 -4.97 -7.43 2.09
N THR A 47 -5.61 -7.89 3.14
CA THR A 47 -6.52 -9.03 3.11
C THR A 47 -7.91 -8.53 3.44
N ASN A 48 -8.84 -8.75 2.53
CA ASN A 48 -10.25 -8.49 2.77
C ASN A 48 -10.82 -9.54 3.73
N GLU A 49 -11.95 -9.23 4.35
CA GLU A 49 -12.64 -10.12 5.30
C GLU A 49 -13.02 -11.48 4.67
N ASP A 50 -13.19 -11.51 3.35
CA ASP A 50 -13.42 -12.71 2.54
C ASP A 50 -12.20 -13.66 2.45
N GLY A 51 -11.03 -13.23 2.93
CA GLY A 51 -9.75 -13.95 2.81
C GLY A 51 -8.99 -13.65 1.52
N SER A 52 -9.58 -12.87 0.62
CA SER A 52 -8.96 -12.43 -0.63
C SER A 52 -7.89 -11.34 -0.37
N THR A 53 -6.67 -11.57 -0.84
CA THR A 53 -5.60 -10.57 -0.80
C THR A 53 -5.72 -9.60 -1.97
N ALA A 54 -5.54 -8.32 -1.72
CA ALA A 54 -5.47 -7.27 -2.73
C ALA A 54 -4.17 -6.47 -2.56
N ALA A 55 -3.56 -6.08 -3.66
CA ALA A 55 -2.41 -5.19 -3.67
C ALA A 55 -2.87 -3.81 -4.17
N LEU A 56 -2.84 -2.83 -3.29
CA LEU A 56 -3.13 -1.43 -3.60
C LEU A 56 -1.81 -0.72 -3.83
N TYR A 57 -1.77 0.18 -4.81
CA TYR A 57 -0.62 1.03 -5.04
C TYR A 57 -1.03 2.46 -4.76
N ALA A 58 -0.18 3.23 -4.09
CA ALA A 58 -0.43 4.63 -3.78
C ALA A 58 0.86 5.42 -3.97
N ASP A 59 0.77 6.72 -4.24
CA ASP A 59 1.94 7.61 -4.22
C ASP A 59 2.09 8.34 -2.88
N ALA A 60 3.18 9.09 -2.73
CA ALA A 60 3.48 9.87 -1.53
C ALA A 60 2.39 10.89 -1.15
N GLU A 61 1.52 11.28 -2.08
CA GLU A 61 0.43 12.22 -1.87
C GLU A 61 -0.85 11.52 -1.37
N GLY A 62 -0.85 10.19 -1.24
CA GLY A 62 -2.05 9.43 -0.84
C GLY A 62 -3.02 9.18 -1.98
N LYS A 63 -2.61 9.39 -3.23
CA LYS A 63 -3.44 9.03 -4.38
C LYS A 63 -3.21 7.57 -4.75
N TRP A 64 -4.31 6.86 -4.92
CA TRP A 64 -4.29 5.49 -5.40
C TRP A 64 -3.83 5.45 -6.86
N LEU A 65 -2.85 4.58 -7.11
CA LEU A 65 -2.35 4.21 -8.41
C LEU A 65 -3.03 2.90 -8.81
N GLU A 66 -3.86 2.94 -9.84
CA GLU A 66 -4.36 1.72 -10.48
C GLU A 66 -3.37 1.34 -11.60
N MET A 67 -2.73 0.16 -11.45
CA MET A 67 -1.85 -0.44 -12.46
C MET A 67 -2.52 -1.63 -13.13
#